data_AF-A0A0R0BWQ0-F1
#
_entry.id   AF-A0A0R0BWQ0-F1
#
_cell.length_a   1.000
_cell.length_b   1.000
_cell.length_c   1.000
_cell.angle_alpha   90.00
_cell.angle_beta   90.00
_cell.angle_gamma   90.00
#
_symmetry.space_group_name_H-M   'P 1'
#
loop_
_entity.id
_entity.type
_entity.pdbx_description
1 polymer ?
#
loop_
_entity_poly.entity_id
_entity_poly.type
_entity_poly.pdbx_seq_one_letter_code
_entity_poly.pdbx_strand_id
1 'polypeptide(L)'
;MSSIARTTELAAWLAADNLDAAIEAGLIHWQAQPGDDPAQAAQVAAAGQRLRAALAARERHRARAVRLRRIAAERDARRPAPASSGVAPALPANVAAILARAKARAGSGGQ
;
A
#
# COMPACT_ATOMS: atom_id res chain seq x y z
N MET A 1 -21.41 27.71 -6.66
CA MET A 1 -20.25 27.67 -7.58
C MET A 1 -19.05 28.10 -6.78
N SER A 2 -18.24 27.15 -6.28
CA SER A 2 -17.02 27.53 -5.56
C SER A 2 -16.10 28.28 -6.52
N SER A 3 -15.80 29.53 -6.20
CA SER A 3 -14.86 30.32 -7.00
C SER A 3 -13.45 29.77 -6.78
N ILE A 4 -12.74 29.52 -7.88
CA ILE A 4 -11.31 29.17 -7.82
C ILE A 4 -10.53 30.45 -7.49
N ALA A 5 -9.62 30.38 -6.51
CA ALA A 5 -8.77 31.50 -6.14
C ALA A 5 -7.77 31.87 -7.25
N ARG A 6 -7.26 33.10 -7.20
CA ARG A 6 -6.28 33.59 -8.19
C ARG A 6 -4.94 32.89 -8.03
N THR A 7 -4.16 32.85 -9.11
CA THR A 7 -2.83 32.23 -9.15
C THR A 7 -1.88 32.83 -8.10
N THR A 8 -1.90 34.15 -7.91
CA THR A 8 -1.13 34.85 -6.88
C THR A 8 -1.49 34.43 -5.45
N GLU A 9 -2.79 34.28 -5.16
CA GLU A 9 -3.31 33.85 -3.84
C GLU A 9 -2.90 32.40 -3.54
N LEU A 10 -3.08 31.51 -4.51
CA LEU A 10 -2.64 30.12 -4.41
C LEU A 10 -1.12 30.02 -4.21
N ALA A 11 -0.34 30.78 -4.96
CA ALA A 11 1.12 30.80 -4.81
C ALA A 11 1.55 31.30 -3.43
N ALA A 12 0.86 32.31 -2.88
CA ALA A 12 1.14 32.82 -1.54
C ALA A 12 0.85 31.77 -0.44
N TRP A 13 -0.28 31.05 -0.51
CA TRP A 13 -0.56 29.97 0.43
C TRP A 13 0.43 28.82 0.32
N LEU A 14 0.83 28.43 -0.90
CA LEU A 14 1.85 27.40 -1.10
C LEU A 14 3.22 27.82 -0.56
N ALA A 15 3.58 29.10 -0.68
CA ALA A 15 4.82 29.63 -0.12
C ALA A 15 4.79 29.65 1.42
N ALA A 16 3.61 29.84 2.01
CA ALA A 16 3.37 29.78 3.45
C ALA A 16 3.14 28.35 3.98
N ASP A 17 3.32 27.31 3.15
CA ASP A 17 3.03 25.90 3.44
C ASP A 17 1.58 25.64 3.90
N ASN A 18 0.67 26.55 3.55
CA ASN A 18 -0.76 26.44 3.87
C ASN A 18 -1.49 25.69 2.75
N LEU A 19 -1.19 24.40 2.64
CA LEU A 19 -1.75 23.56 1.59
C LEU A 19 -3.28 23.39 1.72
N ASP A 20 -3.80 23.33 2.94
CA ASP A 20 -5.24 23.15 3.18
C ASP A 20 -6.05 24.33 2.64
N ALA A 21 -5.62 25.57 2.90
CA ALA A 21 -6.25 26.76 2.34
C ALA A 21 -6.22 26.75 0.80
N ALA A 22 -5.11 26.33 0.20
CA ALA A 22 -5.00 26.22 -1.25
C ALA A 22 -5.94 25.14 -1.83
N ILE A 23 -6.11 24.00 -1.14
CA ILE A 23 -7.04 22.94 -1.55
C ILE A 23 -8.49 23.43 -1.49
N GLU A 24 -8.90 24.02 -0.37
CA GLU A 24 -10.26 24.57 -0.19
C GLU A 24 -10.57 25.66 -1.24
N ALA A 25 -9.56 26.43 -1.62
CA ALA A 25 -9.66 27.45 -2.66
C ALA A 25 -9.60 26.91 -4.11
N GLY A 26 -9.54 25.60 -4.29
CA GLY A 26 -9.69 24.96 -5.60
C GLY A 26 -8.39 24.60 -6.32
N LEU A 27 -7.25 24.43 -5.62
CA LEU A 27 -5.96 24.03 -6.22
C LEU A 27 -6.05 22.82 -7.17
N ILE A 28 -6.94 21.87 -6.90
CA ILE A 28 -7.13 20.66 -7.74
C ILE A 28 -7.67 21.01 -9.13
N HIS A 29 -8.52 22.04 -9.21
CA HIS A 29 -9.25 22.44 -10.41
C HIS A 29 -8.68 23.69 -11.09
N TRP A 30 -7.67 24.31 -10.48
CA TRP A 30 -7.01 25.49 -11.00
C TRP A 30 -6.37 25.24 -12.37
N GLN A 31 -6.46 26.25 -13.23
CA GLN A 31 -5.86 26.30 -14.57
C GLN A 31 -5.23 27.66 -14.78
N ALA A 32 -4.00 27.68 -15.29
CA ALA A 32 -3.29 28.92 -15.61
C ALA A 32 -4.10 29.77 -16.60
N GLN A 33 -4.19 31.06 -16.33
CA GLN A 33 -4.87 32.02 -17.18
C GLN A 33 -3.85 32.88 -17.96
N PRO A 34 -4.23 33.39 -19.14
CA PRO A 34 -3.41 34.38 -19.84
C PRO A 34 -3.20 35.61 -18.96
N GLY A 35 -1.94 35.96 -18.69
CA GLY A 35 -1.58 37.10 -17.84
C GLY A 35 -1.14 36.72 -16.41
N ASP A 36 -1.21 35.45 -16.04
CA ASP A 36 -0.58 34.97 -14.81
C ASP A 36 0.95 35.08 -14.90
N ASP A 37 1.59 35.39 -13.77
CA ASP A 37 3.05 35.32 -13.68
C ASP A 37 3.52 33.86 -13.90
N PRO A 38 4.41 33.60 -14.88
CA PRO A 38 4.81 32.23 -15.22
C PRO A 38 5.49 31.49 -14.06
N ALA A 39 6.21 32.19 -13.18
CA ALA A 39 6.88 31.56 -12.05
C ALA A 39 5.85 31.07 -11.01
N GLN A 40 4.89 31.91 -10.64
CA GLN A 40 3.79 31.53 -9.76
C GLN A 40 2.90 30.44 -10.37
N ALA A 41 2.55 30.56 -11.66
CA ALA A 41 1.78 29.55 -12.36
C ALA A 41 2.49 28.19 -12.37
N ALA A 42 3.81 28.17 -12.59
CA ALA A 42 4.61 26.94 -12.53
C ALA A 42 4.62 26.32 -11.12
N GLN A 43 4.73 27.15 -10.07
CA GLN A 43 4.68 26.69 -8.68
C GLN A 43 3.32 26.05 -8.35
N VAL A 44 2.21 26.72 -8.69
CA VAL A 44 0.85 26.21 -8.45
C VAL A 44 0.59 24.94 -9.25
N ALA A 45 1.03 24.90 -10.52
CA ALA A 45 0.92 23.71 -11.36
C ALA A 45 1.69 22.52 -10.76
N ALA A 46 2.92 22.73 -10.29
CA ALA A 46 3.73 21.67 -9.67
C ALA A 46 3.06 21.12 -8.40
N ALA A 47 2.51 21.99 -7.54
CA ALA A 47 1.78 21.58 -6.35
C ALA A 47 0.52 20.77 -6.72
N GLY A 48 -0.27 21.25 -7.68
CA GLY A 48 -1.46 20.54 -8.17
C GLY A 48 -1.13 19.16 -8.75
N GLN A 49 -0.03 19.03 -9.51
CA GLN A 49 0.43 17.74 -10.03
C GLN A 49 0.82 16.77 -8.91
N ARG A 50 1.59 17.23 -7.91
CA ARG A 50 1.98 16.42 -6.75
C ARG A 50 0.76 15.90 -5.99
N LEU A 51 -0.23 16.77 -5.76
CA LEU A 51 -1.47 16.39 -5.09
C LEU A 51 -2.25 15.34 -5.89
N ARG A 52 -2.44 15.55 -7.20
CA ARG A 52 -3.12 14.58 -8.07
C ARG A 52 -2.39 13.23 -8.10
N ALA A 53 -1.07 13.22 -8.15
CA ALA A 53 -0.27 12.00 -8.09
C ALA A 53 -0.45 11.25 -6.75
N ALA A 54 -0.45 11.98 -5.63
CA ALA A 54 -0.67 11.40 -4.30
C ALA A 54 -2.08 10.80 -4.18
N LEU A 55 -3.11 11.48 -4.67
CA LEU A 55 -4.48 10.97 -4.69
C LEU A 55 -4.61 9.73 -5.57
N ALA A 56 -4.02 9.73 -6.76
CA ALA A 56 -4.00 8.56 -7.63
C ALA A 56 -3.30 7.36 -6.98
N ALA A 57 -2.20 7.58 -6.24
CA ALA A 57 -1.53 6.53 -5.49
C ALA A 57 -2.40 5.94 -4.37
N ARG A 58 -3.12 6.81 -3.63
CA ARG A 58 -4.09 6.37 -2.62
C ARG A 58 -5.21 5.54 -3.24
N GLU A 59 -5.71 5.94 -4.39
CA GLU A 59 -6.78 5.21 -5.07
C GLU A 59 -6.33 3.82 -5.54
N ARG A 60 -5.12 3.70 -6.12
CA ARG A 60 -4.55 2.38 -6.46
C ARG A 60 -4.42 1.48 -5.24
N HIS A 61 -3.99 2.03 -4.11
CA HIS A 61 -3.89 1.27 -2.86
C HIS A 61 -5.27 0.78 -2.40
N ARG A 62 -6.30 1.64 -2.42
CA ARG A 62 -7.68 1.27 -2.08
C ARG A 62 -8.20 0.16 -2.99
N ALA A 63 -8.02 0.28 -4.30
CA ALA A 63 -8.43 -0.74 -5.27
C ALA A 63 -7.74 -2.09 -4.99
N ARG A 64 -6.43 -2.08 -4.71
CA ARG A 64 -5.69 -3.30 -4.34
C ARG A 64 -6.23 -3.91 -3.05
N ALA A 65 -6.52 -3.10 -2.04
CA ALA A 65 -7.07 -3.58 -0.76
C ALA A 65 -8.42 -4.28 -0.95
N VAL A 66 -9.32 -3.70 -1.77
CA VAL A 66 -10.62 -4.33 -2.12
C VAL A 66 -10.40 -5.68 -2.79
N ARG A 67 -9.49 -5.77 -3.77
CA ARG A 67 -9.17 -7.02 -4.45
C ARG A 67 -8.64 -8.08 -3.48
N LEU A 68 -7.71 -7.71 -2.61
CA LEU A 68 -7.13 -8.64 -1.63
C LEU A 68 -8.18 -9.13 -0.63
N ARG A 69 -9.08 -8.25 -0.16
CA ARG A 69 -10.21 -8.65 0.70
C ARG A 69 -11.10 -9.68 0.03
N ARG A 70 -11.42 -9.49 -1.26
CA ARG A 70 -12.21 -10.47 -2.03
C ARG A 70 -11.51 -11.82 -2.13
N ILE A 71 -10.20 -11.82 -2.46
CA ILE A 71 -9.41 -13.06 -2.57
C ILE A 71 -9.33 -13.75 -1.20
N ALA A 72 -9.13 -13.00 -0.12
CA ALA A 72 -9.08 -13.56 1.23
C ALA A 72 -10.40 -14.22 1.62
N ALA A 73 -11.54 -13.55 1.36
CA ALA A 73 -12.86 -14.11 1.63
C ALA A 73 -13.13 -15.39 0.81
N GLU A 74 -12.74 -15.41 -0.46
CA GLU A 74 -12.86 -16.61 -1.30
C GLU A 74 -12.00 -17.77 -0.79
N ARG A 75 -10.75 -17.48 -0.39
CA ARG A 75 -9.86 -18.49 0.18
C ARG A 75 -10.38 -19.05 1.49
N ASP A 76 -10.94 -18.18 2.34
CA ASP A 76 -11.52 -18.58 3.62
C ASP A 76 -12.75 -19.48 3.40
N ALA A 77 -13.64 -19.11 2.47
CA ALA A 77 -14.80 -19.93 2.09
C ALA A 77 -14.41 -21.31 1.50
N ARG A 78 -13.29 -21.38 0.77
CA ARG A 78 -12.75 -22.64 0.23
C ARG A 78 -11.97 -23.45 1.27
N ARG A 79 -11.66 -22.88 2.44
CA ARG A 79 -10.81 -23.55 3.43
C ARG A 79 -11.62 -24.68 4.08
N PRO A 80 -11.19 -25.95 3.95
CA PRO A 80 -11.79 -27.01 4.75
C PRO A 80 -11.52 -26.71 6.23
N ALA A 81 -12.50 -27.00 7.08
CA ALA A 81 -12.32 -26.86 8.53
C ALA A 81 -11.04 -27.57 8.95
N PRO A 82 -10.20 -26.95 9.80
CA PRO A 82 -8.98 -27.59 10.26
C PRO A 82 -9.36 -28.93 10.89
N ALA A 83 -8.82 -30.03 10.35
CA ALA A 83 -9.04 -31.35 10.90
C ALA A 83 -8.48 -31.36 12.32
N SER A 84 -9.36 -31.47 13.32
CA SER A 84 -9.00 -31.70 14.70
C SER A 84 -8.57 -33.15 14.91
N SER A 85 -7.56 -33.62 14.18
CA SER A 85 -6.97 -34.93 14.43
C SER A 85 -5.84 -34.75 15.43
N GLY A 86 -6.16 -34.93 16.72
CA GLY A 86 -5.22 -35.09 17.83
C GLY A 86 -4.38 -36.38 17.76
N VAL A 87 -4.23 -36.96 16.58
CA VAL A 87 -3.37 -38.11 16.31
C VAL A 87 -2.23 -37.61 15.44
N ALA A 88 -1.04 -37.54 16.03
CA ALA A 88 0.17 -37.22 15.29
C ALA A 88 0.32 -38.23 14.13
N PRO A 89 0.55 -37.78 12.89
CA PRO A 89 0.77 -38.68 11.78
C PRO A 89 1.96 -39.59 12.10
N ALA A 90 1.75 -40.90 12.01
CA ALA A 90 2.81 -41.88 12.24
C ALA A 90 3.95 -41.62 11.25
N LEU A 91 5.19 -41.57 11.77
CA LEU A 91 6.36 -41.27 10.96
C LEU A 91 6.54 -42.35 9.88
N PRO A 92 6.70 -41.98 8.60
CA PRO A 92 7.00 -42.93 7.53
C PRO A 92 8.22 -43.79 7.87
N ALA A 93 8.10 -45.11 7.62
CA ALA A 93 9.08 -46.10 8.06
C ALA A 93 10.50 -45.85 7.54
N ASN A 94 10.63 -45.28 6.34
CA ASN A 94 11.92 -44.88 5.76
C ASN A 94 12.62 -43.79 6.58
N VAL A 95 11.88 -42.80 7.08
CA VAL A 95 12.43 -41.72 7.91
C VAL A 95 12.81 -42.25 9.29
N ALA A 96 11.99 -43.13 9.87
CA ALA A 96 12.30 -43.81 11.13
C ALA A 96 13.62 -44.61 11.03
N ALA A 97 13.83 -45.33 9.93
CA ALA A 97 15.05 -46.10 9.69
C ALA A 97 16.31 -45.22 9.54
N ILE A 98 16.18 -44.05 8.90
CA ILE A 98 17.27 -43.08 8.76
C ILE A 98 17.64 -42.50 10.13
N LEU A 99 16.65 -42.12 10.94
CA LEU A 99 16.87 -41.62 12.29
C LEU A 99 17.50 -42.68 13.20
N ALA A 100 17.08 -43.95 13.10
CA ALA A 100 17.68 -45.04 13.85
C ALA A 100 19.17 -45.25 13.51
N ARG A 101 19.53 -45.16 12.22
CA ARG A 101 20.94 -45.22 11.77
C ARG A 101 21.75 -44.02 12.25
N ALA A 102 21.17 -42.82 12.20
CA ALA A 102 21.81 -41.62 12.71
C ALA A 102 22.07 -41.70 14.23
N LYS A 103 21.09 -42.20 15.00
CA LYS A 103 21.24 -42.44 16.44
C LYS A 103 22.33 -43.48 16.74
N ALA A 104 22.38 -44.57 15.97
CA ALA A 104 23.42 -45.59 16.12
C ALA A 104 24.83 -45.03 15.85
N ARG A 105 24.99 -44.15 14.85
CA ARG A 105 26.26 -43.45 14.60
C ARG A 105 26.64 -42.47 15.70
N ALA A 106 25.67 -41.71 16.23
CA ALA A 106 25.90 -40.78 17.33
C ALA A 106 26.31 -41.48 18.64
N GLY A 107 25.82 -42.70 18.89
CA GLY A 107 26.20 -43.51 20.05
C GLY A 107 27.51 -44.29 19.91
N SER A 108 28.06 -44.41 18.69
CA SER A 108 29.30 -45.15 18.41
C SER A 108 30.51 -44.26 18.09
N GLY A 109 30.31 -42.95 17.89
CA GLY A 109 31.38 -41.98 17.61
C GLY A 109 31.96 -41.26 18.84
N GLY A 110 31.75 -41.79 20.05
CA GLY A 110 32.27 -41.24 21.30
C GLY A 110 33.29 -42.15 21.97
N GLN A 111 34.38 -42.47 21.28
CA GLN A 111 35.65 -42.94 21.84
C GLN A 111 36.81 -42.42 20.99
#